data_AF-A0A1A6C4I0-F1
#
_entry.id   AF-A0A1A6C4I0-F1
#
_cell.length_a   1.000
_cell.length_b   1.000
_cell.length_c   1.000
_cell.angle_alpha   90.00
_cell.angle_beta   90.00
_cell.angle_gamma   90.00
#
_symmetry.space_group_name_H-M   'P 1'
#
loop_
_entity.id
_entity.type
_entity.pdbx_description
1 polymer ?
#
loop_
_entity_poly.entity_id
_entity_poly.type
_entity_poly.pdbx_seq_one_letter_code
_entity_poly.pdbx_strand_id
1 'polypeptide(L)'
;MQVDALFAGTLADNIALANPEASLDDIVAASRAAAVHDEIAALPMGYQSLVGDMGSALSGGQQQRVLLARALLAKPRVLVLDEATSRLDSLRERQVNV
;
A
#
# COMPACT_ATOMS: atom_id res chain seq x y z
N MET A 1 -16.86 -8.91 -9.37
CA MET A 1 -15.56 -8.46 -9.90
C MET A 1 -14.86 -7.71 -8.78
N GLN A 2 -13.92 -8.34 -8.09
CA GLN A 2 -13.01 -7.62 -7.20
C GLN A 2 -12.06 -6.83 -8.11
N VAL A 3 -12.06 -5.51 -7.97
CA VAL A 3 -11.13 -4.63 -8.67
C VAL A 3 -9.92 -4.43 -7.76
N ASP A 4 -9.07 -5.45 -7.67
CA ASP A 4 -7.80 -5.38 -6.93
C ASP A 4 -6.71 -4.73 -7.80
N ALA A 5 -7.02 -3.54 -8.31
CA ALA A 5 -6.15 -2.77 -9.18
C ALA A 5 -5.85 -1.40 -8.59
N LEU A 6 -4.64 -0.94 -8.86
CA LEU A 6 -4.30 0.47 -8.73
C LEU A 6 -4.78 1.19 -9.99
N PHE A 7 -5.29 2.39 -9.81
CA PHE A 7 -5.75 3.25 -10.89
C PHE A 7 -4.63 4.19 -11.33
N ALA A 8 -4.73 4.69 -12.55
CA ALA A 8 -3.85 5.76 -13.03
C ALA A 8 -3.96 6.98 -12.11
N GLY A 9 -2.82 7.51 -11.67
CA GLY A 9 -2.73 8.55 -10.65
C GLY A 9 -1.52 8.32 -9.75
N THR A 10 -1.40 9.09 -8.67
CA THR A 10 -0.31 8.92 -7.72
C THR A 10 -0.58 7.77 -6.75
N LEU A 11 0.46 7.31 -6.04
CA LEU A 11 0.30 6.38 -4.94
C LEU A 11 -0.55 6.96 -3.80
N ALA A 12 -0.41 8.27 -3.52
CA ALA A 12 -1.28 8.97 -2.58
C ALA A 12 -2.76 8.87 -2.99
N ASP A 13 -3.08 9.18 -4.24
CA ASP A 13 -4.47 9.12 -4.75
C ASP A 13 -5.03 7.70 -4.63
N ASN A 14 -4.20 6.72 -4.95
CA ASN A 14 -4.57 5.32 -4.84
C ASN A 14 -4.87 4.91 -3.41
N ILE A 15 -4.11 5.37 -2.41
CA ILE A 15 -4.36 5.06 -1.00
C ILE A 15 -5.57 5.85 -0.48
N ALA A 16 -5.66 7.13 -0.83
CA ALA A 16 -6.74 8.05 -0.46
C ALA A 16 -8.09 7.71 -1.10
N LEU A 17 -8.15 6.78 -2.06
CA LEU A 17 -9.40 6.37 -2.71
C LEU A 17 -10.50 5.97 -1.70
N ALA A 18 -10.11 5.41 -0.55
CA ALA A 18 -11.05 5.03 0.51
C ALA A 18 -11.54 6.21 1.38
N ASN A 19 -10.81 7.32 1.39
CA ASN A 19 -11.15 8.55 2.08
C ASN A 19 -10.47 9.75 1.39
N PRO A 20 -11.16 10.42 0.45
CA PRO A 20 -10.58 11.53 -0.32
C PRO A 20 -10.18 12.75 0.51
N GLU A 21 -10.72 12.89 1.73
CA GLU A 21 -10.38 13.96 2.67
C GLU A 21 -9.22 13.58 3.61
N ALA A 22 -8.64 12.38 3.43
CA ALA A 22 -7.51 11.94 4.25
C ALA A 22 -6.32 12.89 4.11
N SER A 23 -5.74 13.25 5.24
CA SER A 23 -4.49 14.00 5.26
C SER A 23 -3.32 13.14 4.77
N LEU A 24 -2.22 13.78 4.38
CA LEU A 24 -0.99 13.05 4.07
C LEU A 24 -0.51 12.21 5.26
N ASP A 25 -0.71 12.69 6.49
CA ASP A 25 -0.34 11.96 7.70
C ASP A 25 -1.18 10.68 7.88
N ASP A 26 -2.49 10.74 7.58
CA ASP A 26 -3.35 9.55 7.58
C ASP A 26 -2.89 8.53 6.53
N ILE A 27 -2.55 9.00 5.32
CA ILE A 27 -2.02 8.16 4.23
C ILE A 27 -0.72 7.49 4.66
N VAL A 28 0.20 8.25 5.27
CA VAL A 28 1.47 7.73 5.79
C VAL A 28 1.22 6.71 6.90
N ALA A 29 0.33 6.99 7.85
CA ALA A 29 -0.01 6.08 8.92
C ALA A 29 -0.58 4.75 8.40
N ALA A 30 -1.51 4.81 7.44
CA ALA A 30 -2.08 3.63 6.80
C ALA A 30 -1.01 2.83 6.02
N SER A 31 -0.10 3.52 5.32
CA SER A 31 1.01 2.89 4.59
C SER A 31 2.01 2.20 5.51
N ARG A 32 2.28 2.78 6.70
CA ARG A 32 3.13 2.16 7.72
C ARG A 32 2.48 0.91 8.29
N ALA A 33 1.17 0.97 8.58
CA ALA A 33 0.41 -0.17 9.07
C ALA A 33 0.34 -1.32 8.04
N ALA A 34 0.31 -0.99 6.75
CA ALA A 34 0.42 -1.97 5.66
C ALA A 34 1.87 -2.35 5.31
N ALA A 35 2.86 -1.81 6.04
CA ALA A 35 4.28 -2.03 5.85
C ALA A 35 4.73 -1.79 4.40
N VAL A 36 4.28 -0.70 3.76
CA VAL A 36 4.69 -0.28 2.42
C VAL A 36 5.28 1.12 2.38
N HIS A 37 5.24 1.84 3.50
CA HIS A 37 5.75 3.21 3.60
C HIS A 37 7.21 3.33 3.16
N ASP A 38 8.08 2.43 3.62
CA ASP A 38 9.52 2.52 3.34
C ASP A 38 9.81 2.31 1.84
N GLU A 39 9.10 1.40 1.18
CA GLU A 39 9.22 1.25 -0.28
C GLU A 39 8.70 2.47 -1.04
N ILE A 40 7.57 3.04 -0.61
CA ILE A 40 7.04 4.26 -1.23
C ILE A 40 8.02 5.41 -1.04
N ALA A 41 8.53 5.61 0.18
CA ALA A 41 9.47 6.68 0.50
C ALA A 41 10.82 6.56 -0.22
N ALA A 42 11.21 5.35 -0.62
CA ALA A 42 12.41 5.10 -1.42
C ALA A 42 12.25 5.45 -2.90
N LEU A 43 11.02 5.64 -3.40
CA LEU A 43 10.78 6.08 -4.78
C LEU A 43 11.21 7.55 -4.96
N PRO A 44 11.73 7.94 -6.14
CA PRO A 44 12.18 9.31 -6.39
C PRO A 44 11.14 10.40 -6.11
N MET A 45 9.85 10.08 -6.32
CA MET A 45 8.71 10.99 -6.09
C MET A 45 7.90 10.62 -4.86
N GLY A 46 8.33 9.61 -4.09
CA GLY A 46 7.62 9.16 -2.90
C GLY A 46 6.15 8.82 -3.18
N TYR A 47 5.27 9.38 -2.37
CA TYR A 47 3.82 9.27 -2.53
C TYR A 47 3.26 9.89 -3.81
N GLN A 48 3.99 10.82 -4.45
CA GLN A 48 3.62 11.42 -5.72
C GLN A 48 4.05 10.57 -6.92
N SER A 49 4.71 9.43 -6.71
CA SER A 49 5.02 8.50 -7.78
C SER A 49 3.74 8.05 -8.50
N LEU A 50 3.76 8.13 -9.82
CA LEU A 50 2.66 7.71 -10.67
C LEU A 50 2.63 6.19 -10.79
N VAL A 51 1.42 5.63 -10.74
CA VAL A 51 1.17 4.21 -11.02
C VAL A 51 1.22 3.98 -12.53
N GLY A 52 2.10 3.09 -12.98
CA GLY A 52 2.16 2.65 -14.37
C GLY A 52 3.15 3.41 -15.26
N ASP A 53 3.87 4.40 -14.74
CA ASP A 53 5.02 4.95 -15.47
C ASP A 53 6.14 3.89 -15.53
N MET A 54 6.78 3.79 -16.69
CA MET A 54 7.76 2.76 -17.12
C MET A 54 8.97 2.52 -16.19
N GLY A 55 9.06 3.19 -15.03
CA GLY A 55 10.13 3.04 -14.03
C GLY A 55 9.66 2.75 -12.59
N SER A 56 8.36 2.76 -12.29
CA SER A 56 7.80 2.57 -10.92
C SER A 56 6.89 1.33 -10.81
N ALA A 57 7.19 0.27 -11.58
CA ALA A 57 6.43 -0.96 -11.51
C ALA A 57 6.54 -1.58 -10.10
N LEU A 58 5.51 -1.38 -9.29
CA LEU A 58 5.38 -2.05 -8.00
C LEU A 58 5.35 -3.55 -8.25
N SER A 59 6.11 -4.32 -7.46
CA SER A 59 5.95 -5.77 -7.44
C SER A 59 4.53 -6.13 -7.01
N GLY A 60 4.04 -7.32 -7.39
CA GLY A 60 2.69 -7.73 -6.97
C GLY A 60 2.49 -7.71 -5.44
N GLY A 61 3.53 -7.96 -4.65
CA GLY A 61 3.48 -7.84 -3.19
C GLY A 61 3.46 -6.39 -2.69
N GLN A 62 4.15 -5.47 -3.37
CA GLN A 62 4.04 -4.03 -3.06
C GLN A 62 2.65 -3.51 -3.43
N GLN A 63 2.11 -3.88 -4.59
CA GLN A 63 0.76 -3.53 -5.01
C GLN A 63 -0.28 -4.00 -4.00
N GLN A 64 -0.18 -5.25 -3.53
CA GLN A 64 -1.08 -5.77 -2.50
C GLN A 64 -0.99 -4.98 -1.19
N ARG A 65 0.22 -4.59 -0.75
CA ARG A 65 0.36 -3.77 0.45
C ARG A 65 -0.15 -2.34 0.26
N VAL A 66 -0.06 -1.76 -0.94
CA VAL A 66 -0.74 -0.48 -1.26
C VAL A 66 -2.26 -0.63 -1.16
N LEU A 67 -2.83 -1.72 -1.68
CA LEU A 67 -4.26 -2.02 -1.54
C LEU A 67 -4.66 -2.24 -0.08
N LEU A 68 -3.80 -2.89 0.72
CA LEU A 68 -3.99 -3.02 2.15
C LEU A 68 -3.97 -1.64 2.84
N ALA A 69 -3.05 -0.75 2.49
CA ALA A 69 -3.02 0.61 3.02
C ALA A 69 -4.33 1.36 2.71
N ARG A 70 -4.83 1.25 1.47
CA ARG A 70 -6.15 1.78 1.08
C ARG A 70 -7.28 1.21 1.97
N ALA A 71 -7.29 -0.10 2.19
CA ALA A 71 -8.30 -0.75 3.03
C ALA A 71 -8.20 -0.31 4.51
N LEU A 72 -6.99 -0.15 5.04
CA LEU A 72 -6.76 0.31 6.42
C LEU A 72 -7.15 1.78 6.61
N LEU A 73 -6.90 2.63 5.60
CA LEU A 73 -7.29 4.04 5.64
C LEU A 73 -8.82 4.21 5.79
N ALA A 74 -9.61 3.29 5.23
CA ALA A 74 -11.06 3.25 5.40
C ALA A 74 -11.52 3.05 6.86
N LYS A 75 -10.60 2.70 7.77
CA LYS A 75 -10.85 2.36 9.18
C LYS A 75 -12.05 1.39 9.34
N PRO A 76 -12.05 0.24 8.62
CA PRO A 76 -13.19 -0.66 8.61
C PRO A 76 -13.37 -1.34 9.97
N ARG A 77 -14.63 -1.62 10.35
CA ARG A 77 -14.93 -2.38 11.57
C ARG A 77 -14.52 -3.86 11.46
N VAL A 78 -14.54 -4.39 10.24
CA VAL A 78 -14.15 -5.76 9.91
C VAL A 78 -13.38 -5.72 8.59
N LEU A 79 -12.19 -6.31 8.55
CA LEU A 79 -11.37 -6.48 7.36
C LEU A 79 -11.19 -7.97 7.09
N VAL A 80 -11.59 -8.43 5.90
CA VAL A 80 -11.43 -9.82 5.46
C VAL A 80 -10.32 -9.87 4.42
N LEU A 81 -9.32 -10.70 4.66
CA LEU A 81 -8.18 -10.91 3.76
C LEU A 81 -8.23 -12.36 3.27
N ASP A 82 -8.64 -12.54 2.01
CA ASP A 82 -8.51 -13.81 1.32
C ASP A 82 -7.08 -13.85 0.72
N GLU A 83 -6.36 -14.96 0.85
CA GLU A 83 -4.92 -15.15 0.51
C GLU A 83 -3.84 -14.67 1.53
N ALA A 84 -4.15 -14.57 2.83
CA ALA A 84 -3.21 -14.05 3.84
C ALA A 84 -1.91 -14.87 4.08
N THR A 85 -1.75 -16.07 3.50
CA THR A 85 -0.65 -16.98 3.92
C THR A 85 0.55 -17.05 2.97
N SER A 86 0.49 -16.57 1.72
CA SER A 86 1.61 -16.77 0.77
C SER A 86 2.47 -15.53 0.52
N ARG A 87 1.99 -14.32 0.82
CA ARG A 87 2.66 -13.05 0.45
C ARG A 87 3.04 -12.16 1.64
N LEU A 88 2.41 -12.37 2.80
CA LEU A 88 2.71 -11.64 4.05
C LEU A 88 3.93 -12.19 4.80
N ASP A 89 4.44 -13.39 4.48
CA ASP A 89 5.64 -13.94 5.12
C ASP A 89 6.89 -13.08 4.88
N SER A 90 6.92 -12.31 3.79
CA SER A 90 7.96 -11.32 3.52
C SER A 90 7.99 -10.14 4.52
N LEU A 91 6.93 -9.95 5.32
CA LEU A 91 6.90 -8.95 6.41
C LEU A 91 7.58 -9.43 7.69
N ARG A 92 7.81 -10.75 7.86
CA ARG A 92 8.37 -11.32 9.09
C ARG A 92 9.87 -11.57 9.05
N GLU A 93 10.51 -11.57 7.88
CA GLU A 93 11.94 -11.92 7.75
C GLU A 93 12.93 -10.82 8.20
N ARG A 94 12.48 -9.69 8.77
CA ARG A 94 13.38 -8.71 9.43
C ARG A 94 13.48 -8.86 10.94
N GLN A 95 13.33 -10.08 11.45
CA GLN A 95 13.69 -10.42 12.82
C GLN A 95 14.20 -11.85 12.81
N VAL A 96 15.44 -12.07 13.29
CA VAL A 96 16.30 -13.28 13.24
C VAL A 96 17.41 -13.11 12.17
N ASN A 97 18.70 -12.94 12.48
CA ASN A 97 19.53 -13.55 13.52
C ASN A 97 20.56 -12.60 14.16
N VAL A 98 20.94 -13.01 15.39
CA VAL A 98 22.05 -12.59 16.27
C VAL A 98 23.38 -12.39 15.54
#